data_AF-A0A1G7Z3X6-F1
#
_entry.id   AF-A0A1G7Z3X6-F1
#
_cell.length_a   1.000
_cell.length_b   1.000
_cell.length_c   1.000
_cell.angle_alpha   90.00
_cell.angle_beta   90.00
_cell.angle_gamma   90.00
#
_symmetry.space_group_name_H-M   'P 1'
#
loop_
_entity.id
_entity.type
_entity.pdbx_description
1 polymer ?
#
loop_
_entity_poly.entity_id
_entity_poly.type
_entity_poly.pdbx_seq_one_letter_code
_entity_poly.pdbx_strand_id
1 'polypeptide(L)'
;MYHLPVNARNATKLMTVNGKGSVNAQPDTAYMTLGVRTGDIKLETAQAINAETMNEVTAALQELGVTDEQIQTINYSITPQYDYVDGQQVFREYEVVHVISVTTNQMDDIGVIIDTAVSHGVNQVAEVSFSLASSNRFYQEALHLAVRNARVHAETIARTLELQLAAVPVTIAEKPPLSSDLSVYALQAATPIAPGQLTITAEVEVQYAYAAPHQRI
;
A
#
# COMPACT_ATOMS: atom_id res chain seq x y z
N MET A 1 -55.72 -18.15 -35.83
CA MET A 1 -54.52 -18.17 -34.97
C MET A 1 -53.31 -18.22 -35.89
N TYR A 2 -52.76 -17.06 -36.29
CA TYR A 2 -51.57 -17.00 -37.15
C TYR A 2 -50.70 -15.79 -36.81
N HIS A 3 -49.52 -16.14 -36.30
CA HIS A 3 -48.24 -15.46 -36.13
C HIS A 3 -48.12 -13.93 -36.19
N LEU A 4 -47.71 -13.37 -35.04
CA LEU A 4 -46.95 -12.11 -34.98
C LEU A 4 -45.57 -12.32 -35.64
N PRO A 5 -45.10 -11.40 -36.50
CA PRO A 5 -43.73 -11.44 -36.96
C PRO A 5 -42.80 -11.01 -35.81
N VAL A 6 -41.99 -11.95 -35.33
CA VAL A 6 -40.83 -11.62 -34.48
C VAL A 6 -39.79 -10.97 -35.40
N ASN A 7 -39.70 -9.64 -35.35
CA ASN A 7 -38.56 -8.91 -35.91
C ASN A 7 -37.30 -9.18 -35.05
N ALA A 8 -36.73 -10.38 -35.16
CA ALA A 8 -35.42 -10.75 -34.61
C ALA A 8 -34.29 -10.54 -35.64
N ARG A 9 -34.34 -9.45 -36.40
CA ARG A 9 -33.26 -9.06 -37.31
C ARG A 9 -32.51 -7.88 -36.69
N ASN A 10 -31.33 -8.19 -36.15
CA ASN A 10 -30.28 -7.27 -35.66
C ASN A 10 -30.22 -7.02 -34.14
N ALA A 11 -30.39 -8.06 -33.31
CA ALA A 11 -29.82 -8.01 -31.96
C ALA A 11 -28.29 -8.21 -32.06
N THR A 12 -27.51 -7.16 -31.83
CA THR A 12 -26.05 -7.26 -31.71
C THR A 12 -25.72 -8.25 -30.61
N LYS A 13 -25.06 -9.37 -30.96
CA LYS A 13 -24.65 -10.37 -29.98
C LYS A 13 -23.38 -9.89 -29.28
N LEU A 14 -23.40 -9.94 -27.95
CA LEU A 14 -22.32 -9.43 -27.11
C LEU A 14 -21.67 -10.57 -26.33
N MET A 15 -20.34 -10.53 -26.25
CA MET A 15 -19.51 -11.41 -25.44
C MET A 15 -18.84 -10.56 -24.37
N THR A 16 -19.11 -10.87 -23.11
CA THR A 16 -18.45 -10.24 -21.97
C THR A 16 -17.29 -11.11 -21.50
N VAL A 17 -16.11 -10.52 -21.36
CA VAL A 17 -14.92 -11.16 -20.81
C VAL A 17 -14.30 -10.29 -19.74
N ASN A 18 -13.65 -10.94 -18.77
CA ASN A 18 -12.80 -10.25 -17.80
C ASN A 18 -11.34 -10.42 -18.20
N GLY A 19 -10.56 -9.36 -18.02
CA GLY A 19 -9.12 -9.36 -18.13
C GLY A 19 -8.46 -8.98 -16.81
N LYS A 20 -7.37 -9.66 -16.49
CA LYS A 20 -6.54 -9.36 -15.32
C LYS A 20 -5.09 -9.18 -15.73
N GLY A 21 -4.45 -8.17 -15.17
CA GLY A 21 -3.03 -7.90 -15.34
C GLY A 21 -2.40 -7.60 -13.99
N SER A 22 -1.18 -8.09 -13.78
CA SER A 22 -0.42 -7.85 -12.56
C SER A 22 1.05 -7.57 -12.86
N VAL A 23 1.65 -6.69 -12.08
CA VAL A 23 3.07 -6.36 -12.15
C VAL A 23 3.65 -6.40 -10.74
N ASN A 24 4.81 -7.01 -10.60
CA ASN A 24 5.56 -6.97 -9.35
C ASN A 24 6.52 -5.77 -9.37
N ALA A 25 6.56 -5.03 -8.27
CA ALA A 25 7.47 -3.93 -8.08
C ALA A 25 8.18 -4.06 -6.74
N GLN A 26 9.46 -3.70 -6.72
CA GLN A 26 10.18 -3.50 -5.46
C GLN A 26 9.75 -2.15 -4.88
N PRO A 27 9.44 -2.07 -3.58
CA PRO A 27 9.27 -0.79 -2.91
C PRO A 27 10.51 0.10 -3.06
N ASP A 28 10.28 1.41 -3.17
CA ASP A 28 11.35 2.42 -3.30
C ASP A 28 11.34 3.42 -2.13
N THR A 29 10.41 3.25 -1.20
CA THR A 29 10.20 4.14 -0.07
C THR A 29 9.88 3.30 1.17
N ALA A 30 10.47 3.67 2.30
CA ALA A 30 10.19 3.09 3.60
C ALA A 30 9.75 4.17 4.59
N TYR A 31 8.80 3.82 5.44
CA TYR A 31 8.36 4.61 6.59
C TYR A 31 8.70 3.85 7.86
N MET A 32 9.29 4.56 8.82
CA MET A 32 9.69 4.02 10.11
C MET A 32 9.07 4.86 11.21
N THR A 33 8.38 4.22 12.15
CA THR A 33 7.84 4.88 13.32
C THR A 33 8.75 4.65 14.51
N LEU A 34 9.42 5.74 14.93
CA LEU A 34 10.43 5.76 15.99
C LEU A 34 9.95 6.67 17.11
N GLY A 35 10.20 6.30 18.36
CA GLY A 35 9.74 7.08 19.50
C GLY A 35 10.63 6.98 20.74
N VAL A 36 10.59 8.06 21.50
CA VAL A 36 11.25 8.19 22.80
C VAL A 36 10.16 8.31 23.86
N ARG A 37 10.18 7.37 24.81
CA ARG A 37 9.36 7.38 26.02
C ARG A 37 10.24 7.66 27.22
N THR A 38 9.88 8.67 28.00
CA THR A 38 10.57 9.02 29.25
C THR A 38 9.56 9.12 30.39
N GLY A 39 10.05 8.95 31.63
CA GLY A 39 9.23 9.02 32.84
C GLY A 39 9.96 9.74 33.95
N ASP A 40 9.26 10.60 34.68
CA ASP A 40 9.75 11.20 35.93
C ASP A 40 8.58 11.67 36.81
N ILE A 41 8.77 11.70 38.12
CA ILE A 41 7.80 12.23 39.09
C ILE A 41 7.52 13.73 38.81
N LYS A 42 8.52 14.46 38.31
CA LYS A 42 8.41 15.85 37.87
C LYS A 42 8.24 15.90 36.35
N LEU A 43 7.11 16.45 35.91
CA LEU A 43 6.81 16.61 34.49
C LEU A 43 7.92 17.36 33.72
N GLU A 44 8.41 18.47 34.25
CA GLU A 44 9.44 19.29 33.60
C GLU A 44 10.72 18.48 33.32
N THR A 45 11.08 17.58 34.22
CA THR A 45 12.25 16.71 34.08
C THR A 45 12.00 15.64 33.01
N ALA A 46 10.85 14.96 33.03
CA ALA A 46 10.49 13.97 32.02
C ALA A 46 10.48 14.58 30.61
N GLN A 47 9.93 15.79 30.47
CA GLN A 47 9.87 16.53 29.21
C GLN A 47 11.25 16.99 28.73
N ALA A 48 12.09 17.53 29.62
CA ALA A 48 13.43 18.00 29.24
C ALA A 48 14.30 16.84 28.71
N ILE A 49 14.31 15.70 29.41
CA ILE A 49 15.04 14.50 28.97
C ILE A 49 14.51 14.02 27.61
N ASN A 50 13.18 14.02 27.42
CA ASN A 50 12.56 13.59 26.17
C ASN A 50 13.01 14.47 25.00
N ALA A 51 12.94 15.79 25.18
CA ALA A 51 13.31 16.76 24.15
C ALA A 51 14.79 16.67 23.79
N GLU A 52 15.67 16.57 24.80
CA GLU A 52 17.12 16.38 24.59
C GLU A 52 17.41 15.10 23.80
N THR A 53 16.84 13.98 24.24
CA THR A 53 17.00 12.68 23.56
C THR A 53 16.50 12.75 22.11
N MET A 54 15.33 13.33 21.86
CA MET A 54 14.78 13.42 20.51
C MET A 54 15.61 14.34 19.60
N ASN A 55 16.22 15.40 20.16
CA ASN A 55 17.15 16.24 19.41
C ASN A 55 18.41 15.47 19.01
N GLU A 56 18.97 14.66 19.93
CA GLU A 56 20.12 13.80 19.64
C GLU A 56 19.79 12.76 18.57
N VAL A 57 18.63 12.11 18.66
CA VAL A 57 18.14 11.17 17.64
C VAL A 57 18.02 11.87 16.29
N THR A 58 17.37 13.03 16.24
CA THR A 58 17.17 13.77 14.98
C THR A 58 18.50 14.18 14.36
N ALA A 59 19.45 14.67 15.16
CA ALA A 59 20.79 15.04 14.69
C ALA A 59 21.55 13.82 14.14
N ALA A 60 21.52 12.68 14.83
CA ALA A 60 22.17 11.46 14.37
C ALA A 60 21.58 10.94 13.05
N LEU A 61 20.25 11.05 12.87
CA LEU A 61 19.59 10.70 11.61
C LEU A 61 19.99 11.64 10.46
N GLN A 62 20.13 12.94 10.74
CA GLN A 62 20.61 13.91 9.75
C GLN A 62 22.06 13.64 9.30
N GLU A 63 22.92 13.16 10.20
CA GLU A 63 24.29 12.75 9.86
C GLU A 63 24.33 11.56 8.88
N LEU A 64 23.30 10.71 8.90
CA LEU A 64 23.08 9.64 7.91
C LEU A 64 22.41 10.12 6.62
N GLY A 65 22.16 11.43 6.48
CA GLY A 65 21.55 12.02 5.29
C GLY A 65 20.02 11.94 5.26
N VAL A 66 19.36 11.67 6.39
CA VAL A 66 17.90 11.84 6.52
C VAL A 66 17.59 13.33 6.67
N THR A 67 16.85 13.92 5.73
CA THR A 67 16.59 15.36 5.74
C THR A 67 15.45 15.73 6.71
N ASP A 68 15.31 17.03 7.02
CA ASP A 68 14.22 17.51 7.88
C ASP A 68 12.84 17.20 7.30
N GLU A 69 12.69 17.26 5.98
CA GLU A 69 11.44 16.93 5.30
C GLU A 69 11.06 15.46 5.41
N GLN A 70 12.05 14.60 5.71
CA GLN A 70 11.87 13.18 5.90
C GLN A 70 11.52 12.81 7.35
N ILE A 71 11.61 13.75 8.29
CA ILE A 71 11.33 13.53 9.72
C ILE A 71 10.08 14.33 10.11
N GLN A 72 9.03 13.63 10.49
CA GLN A 72 7.78 14.25 10.91
C GLN A 72 7.41 13.78 12.32
N THR A 73 7.17 14.70 13.25
CA THR A 73 6.53 14.35 14.53
C THR A 73 5.08 13.95 14.27
N ILE A 74 4.70 12.72 14.63
CA ILE A 74 3.36 12.17 14.44
C ILE A 74 2.59 11.99 15.75
N ASN A 75 3.29 11.95 16.89
CA ASN A 75 2.67 11.99 18.20
C ASN A 75 3.57 12.67 19.23
N TYR A 76 2.98 13.48 20.09
CA TYR A 76 3.60 13.98 21.31
C TYR A 76 2.54 13.99 22.41
N SER A 77 2.76 13.26 23.49
CA SER A 77 1.79 13.11 24.56
C SER A 77 2.45 13.05 25.92
N ILE A 78 1.78 13.63 26.90
CA ILE A 78 2.16 13.60 28.31
C ILE A 78 1.00 12.96 29.06
N THR A 79 1.25 11.92 29.84
CA THR A 79 0.20 11.20 30.58
C THR A 79 0.67 10.87 32.00
N PRO A 80 -0.08 11.25 33.06
CA PRO A 80 0.22 10.79 34.40
C PRO A 80 -0.07 9.29 34.53
N GLN A 81 0.89 8.55 35.05
CA GLN A 81 0.80 7.13 35.32
C GLN A 81 0.48 6.92 36.80
N TYR A 82 -0.34 5.90 37.07
CA TYR A 82 -0.79 5.56 38.42
C TYR A 82 -0.68 4.04 38.62
N ASP A 83 -0.33 3.65 39.84
CA ASP A 83 -0.42 2.27 40.29
C ASP A 83 -1.66 2.09 41.15
N TYR A 84 -2.10 0.83 41.32
CA TYR A 84 -3.17 0.47 42.25
C TYR A 84 -2.58 -0.32 43.41
N VAL A 85 -2.57 0.28 44.60
CA VAL A 85 -2.08 -0.34 45.85
C VAL A 85 -3.23 -0.40 46.84
N ASP A 86 -3.56 -1.60 47.32
CA ASP A 86 -4.69 -1.86 48.24
C ASP A 86 -6.04 -1.28 47.76
N GLY A 87 -6.26 -1.29 46.44
CA GLY A 87 -7.48 -0.76 45.81
C GLY A 87 -7.52 0.76 45.70
N GLN A 88 -6.46 1.47 46.10
CA GLN A 88 -6.32 2.91 45.93
C GLN A 88 -5.38 3.25 44.78
N GLN A 89 -5.77 4.25 43.99
CA GLN A 89 -4.95 4.77 42.91
C GLN A 89 -3.87 5.70 43.48
N VAL A 90 -2.60 5.37 43.26
CA VAL A 90 -1.44 6.12 43.73
C VAL A 90 -0.66 6.64 42.53
N PHE A 91 -0.37 7.93 42.49
CA PHE A 91 0.42 8.53 41.43
C PHE A 91 1.83 7.93 41.39
N ARG A 92 2.28 7.52 40.20
CA ARG A 92 3.61 6.95 39.96
C ARG A 92 4.56 7.99 39.39
N GLU A 93 4.25 8.49 38.19
CA GLU A 93 5.12 9.41 37.44
C GLU A 93 4.35 10.09 36.31
N TYR A 94 4.95 11.10 35.68
CA TYR A 94 4.54 11.56 34.36
C TYR A 94 5.30 10.80 33.30
N GLU A 95 4.59 10.27 32.33
CA GLU A 95 5.16 9.69 31.12
C GLU A 95 5.06 10.69 29.97
N VAL A 96 6.16 10.87 29.24
CA VAL A 96 6.23 11.66 28.01
C VAL A 96 6.58 10.73 26.86
N VAL A 97 5.79 10.78 25.79
CA VAL A 97 5.99 10.00 24.58
C VAL A 97 6.09 10.96 23.41
N HIS A 98 7.19 10.90 22.67
CA HIS A 98 7.41 11.65 21.42
C HIS A 98 7.73 10.65 20.32
N VAL A 99 6.91 10.62 19.27
CA VAL A 99 7.02 9.71 18.14
C VAL A 99 7.19 10.50 16.85
N ILE A 100 8.17 10.10 16.06
CA ILE A 100 8.44 10.59 14.72
C ILE A 100 8.18 9.49 13.69
N SER A 101 7.72 9.90 12.51
CA SER A 101 7.74 9.12 11.28
C SER A 101 8.95 9.55 10.48
N VAL A 102 9.78 8.59 10.08
CA VAL A 102 10.96 8.80 9.23
C VAL A 102 10.69 8.16 7.88
N THR A 103 10.77 8.94 6.81
CA THR A 103 10.58 8.49 5.43
C THR A 103 11.93 8.45 4.71
N THR A 104 12.31 7.31 4.11
CA THR A 104 13.57 7.21 3.38
C THR A 104 13.42 6.45 2.06
N ASN A 105 14.23 6.85 1.07
CA ASN A 105 14.43 6.11 -0.18
C ASN A 105 15.74 5.30 -0.16
N GLN A 106 16.52 5.39 0.92
CA GLN A 106 17.76 4.66 1.13
C GLN A 106 17.43 3.26 1.66
N MET A 107 16.89 2.40 0.79
CA MET A 107 16.31 1.10 1.18
C MET A 107 17.33 0.15 1.84
N ASP A 108 18.60 0.25 1.45
CA ASP A 108 19.67 -0.57 2.01
C ASP A 108 20.13 -0.09 3.41
N ASP A 109 19.86 1.18 3.74
CA ASP A 109 20.32 1.82 4.98
C ASP A 109 19.27 1.81 6.10
N ILE A 110 18.09 1.24 5.86
CA ILE A 110 16.98 1.18 6.83
C ILE A 110 17.42 0.57 8.17
N GLY A 111 18.19 -0.52 8.12
CA GLY A 111 18.72 -1.15 9.33
C GLY A 111 19.65 -0.22 10.10
N VAL A 112 20.56 0.45 9.38
CA VAL A 112 21.53 1.41 9.96
C VAL A 112 20.80 2.61 10.58
N ILE A 113 19.74 3.11 9.93
CA ILE A 113 18.90 4.21 10.43
C ILE A 113 18.24 3.81 11.75
N ILE A 114 17.63 2.64 11.82
CA ILE A 114 16.97 2.14 13.03
C ILE A 114 17.99 1.93 14.16
N ASP A 115 19.09 1.25 13.87
CA ASP A 115 20.14 0.96 14.86
C ASP A 115 20.75 2.24 15.42
N THR A 116 20.98 3.23 14.56
CA THR A 116 21.49 4.56 14.96
C THR A 116 20.49 5.25 15.87
N ALA A 117 19.21 5.30 15.50
CA ALA A 117 18.18 5.92 16.32
C ALA A 117 18.07 5.25 17.70
N VAL A 118 18.12 3.91 17.76
CA VAL A 118 18.10 3.15 19.02
C VAL A 118 19.33 3.47 19.87
N SER A 119 20.51 3.53 19.26
CA SER A 119 21.76 3.87 19.97
C SER A 119 21.76 5.27 20.57
N HIS A 120 20.95 6.19 20.03
CA HIS A 120 20.75 7.56 20.50
C HIS A 120 19.50 7.76 21.37
N GLY A 121 18.85 6.68 21.81
CA GLY A 121 17.82 6.75 22.85
C GLY A 121 16.38 6.51 22.40
N VAL A 122 16.14 6.19 21.12
CA VAL A 122 14.85 5.60 20.71
C VAL A 122 14.63 4.29 21.46
N ASN A 123 13.50 4.21 22.16
CA ASN A 123 13.12 3.04 22.96
C ASN A 123 11.73 2.50 22.59
N GLN A 124 11.10 3.11 21.59
CA GLN A 124 9.88 2.65 20.96
C GLN A 124 10.09 2.60 19.44
N VAL A 125 10.24 1.40 18.88
CA VAL A 125 10.12 1.16 17.45
C VAL A 125 8.76 0.50 17.27
N ALA A 126 7.86 1.07 16.47
CA ALA A 126 6.50 0.54 16.35
C ALA A 126 6.28 -0.22 15.04
N GLU A 127 6.67 0.39 13.91
CA GLU A 127 6.32 -0.11 12.58
C GLU A 127 7.38 0.31 11.56
N VAL A 128 7.70 -0.62 10.65
CA VAL A 128 8.38 -0.32 9.38
C VAL A 128 7.47 -0.77 8.25
N SER A 129 7.09 0.15 7.38
CA SER A 129 6.23 -0.13 6.23
C SER A 129 6.85 0.38 4.95
N PHE A 130 6.50 -0.25 3.83
CA PHE A 130 7.08 0.03 2.52
C PHE A 130 6.02 0.48 1.55
N SER A 131 6.39 1.44 0.68
CA SER A 131 5.55 1.90 -0.40
C SER A 131 6.33 2.08 -1.69
N LEU A 132 5.57 2.41 -2.73
CA LEU A 132 6.09 2.68 -4.06
C LEU A 132 5.63 4.07 -4.49
N ALA A 133 6.55 5.02 -4.56
CA ALA A 133 6.25 6.40 -4.91
C ALA A 133 5.61 6.52 -6.30
N SER A 134 6.01 5.64 -7.24
CA SER A 134 5.52 5.63 -8.63
C SER A 134 4.43 4.57 -8.90
N SER A 135 3.52 4.33 -7.96
CA SER A 135 2.46 3.31 -8.08
C SER A 135 1.63 3.42 -9.37
N ASN A 136 1.36 4.64 -9.85
CA ASN A 136 0.59 4.88 -11.07
C ASN A 136 1.25 4.30 -12.34
N ARG A 137 2.58 4.37 -12.46
CA ARG A 137 3.29 3.81 -13.63
C ARG A 137 3.09 2.30 -13.72
N PHE A 138 3.22 1.61 -12.59
CA PHE A 138 3.04 0.17 -12.52
C PHE A 138 1.57 -0.23 -12.66
N TYR A 139 0.64 0.60 -12.18
CA TYR A 139 -0.79 0.42 -12.44
C TYR A 139 -1.10 0.52 -13.93
N GLN A 140 -0.55 1.50 -14.65
CA GLN A 140 -0.73 1.63 -16.10
C GLN A 140 -0.21 0.40 -16.85
N GLU A 141 0.93 -0.16 -16.44
CA GLU A 141 1.45 -1.40 -17.02
C GLU A 141 0.53 -2.59 -16.70
N ALA A 142 0.05 -2.72 -15.46
CA ALA A 142 -0.92 -3.75 -15.08
C ALA A 142 -2.22 -3.61 -15.88
N LEU A 143 -2.71 -2.40 -16.12
CA LEU A 143 -3.90 -2.12 -16.91
C LEU A 143 -3.70 -2.49 -18.39
N HIS A 144 -2.54 -2.17 -18.96
CA HIS A 144 -2.18 -2.60 -20.31
C HIS A 144 -2.20 -4.15 -20.42
N LEU A 145 -1.64 -4.86 -19.45
CA LEU A 145 -1.69 -6.32 -19.38
C LEU A 145 -3.12 -6.84 -19.23
N ALA A 146 -3.96 -6.20 -18.41
CA ALA A 146 -5.36 -6.57 -18.20
C ALA A 146 -6.18 -6.47 -19.49
N VAL A 147 -6.03 -5.38 -20.24
CA VAL A 147 -6.70 -5.17 -21.53
C VAL A 147 -6.23 -6.21 -22.56
N ARG A 148 -4.93 -6.48 -22.64
CA ARG A 148 -4.39 -7.51 -23.53
C ARG A 148 -4.92 -8.90 -23.14
N ASN A 149 -5.00 -9.22 -21.86
CA ASN A 149 -5.54 -10.48 -21.37
C ASN A 149 -7.03 -10.65 -21.74
N ALA A 150 -7.86 -9.62 -21.52
CA ALA A 150 -9.27 -9.63 -21.94
C ALA A 150 -9.42 -9.90 -23.45
N ARG A 151 -8.61 -9.25 -24.28
CA ARG A 151 -8.60 -9.47 -25.73
C ARG A 151 -8.26 -10.91 -26.10
N VAL A 152 -7.20 -11.46 -25.52
CA VAL A 152 -6.79 -12.86 -25.75
C VAL A 152 -7.89 -13.84 -25.33
N HIS A 153 -8.59 -13.57 -24.23
CA HIS A 153 -9.74 -14.38 -23.81
C HIS A 153 -10.87 -14.34 -24.85
N ALA A 154 -11.28 -13.15 -25.29
CA ALA A 154 -12.33 -13.00 -26.29
C ALA A 154 -11.98 -13.67 -27.63
N GLU A 155 -10.75 -13.48 -28.11
CA GLU A 155 -10.24 -14.12 -29.33
C GLU A 155 -10.19 -15.65 -29.21
N THR A 156 -9.90 -16.18 -28.02
CA THR A 156 -9.87 -17.63 -27.76
C THR A 156 -11.27 -18.22 -27.75
N ILE A 157 -12.23 -17.57 -27.10
CA ILE A 157 -13.64 -18.00 -27.09
C ILE A 157 -14.20 -17.94 -28.52
N ALA A 158 -13.98 -16.83 -29.23
CA ALA A 158 -14.45 -16.64 -30.59
C ALA A 158 -13.91 -17.71 -31.54
N ARG A 159 -12.58 -17.99 -31.50
CA ARG A 159 -11.98 -19.05 -32.33
C ARG A 159 -12.54 -20.43 -31.99
N THR A 160 -12.70 -20.75 -30.71
CA THR A 160 -13.24 -22.05 -30.26
C THR A 160 -14.67 -22.29 -30.75
N LEU A 161 -15.47 -21.23 -30.82
CA LEU A 161 -16.87 -21.27 -31.26
C LEU A 161 -17.03 -20.90 -32.76
N GLU A 162 -15.93 -20.75 -33.48
CA GLU A 162 -15.90 -20.33 -34.89
C GLU A 162 -16.66 -19.02 -35.17
N LEU A 163 -16.67 -18.09 -34.20
CA LEU A 163 -17.33 -16.80 -34.28
C LEU A 163 -16.43 -15.74 -34.91
N GLN A 164 -17.03 -14.78 -35.60
CA GLN A 164 -16.34 -13.57 -36.05
C GLN A 164 -16.41 -12.51 -34.95
N LEU A 165 -15.27 -12.22 -34.31
CA LEU A 165 -15.15 -11.21 -33.25
C LEU A 165 -14.86 -9.82 -33.83
N ALA A 166 -15.53 -8.79 -33.33
CA ALA A 166 -15.20 -7.41 -33.67
C ALA A 166 -13.80 -7.01 -33.14
N ALA A 167 -13.04 -6.25 -33.94
CA ALA A 167 -11.68 -5.83 -33.57
C ALA A 167 -11.65 -4.79 -32.44
N VAL A 168 -12.73 -4.02 -32.28
CA VAL A 168 -12.89 -2.99 -31.25
C VAL A 168 -14.03 -3.40 -30.32
N PRO A 169 -13.83 -3.36 -28.98
CA PRO A 169 -14.89 -3.66 -28.04
C PRO A 169 -15.99 -2.58 -28.05
N VAL A 170 -17.20 -2.98 -27.68
CA VAL A 170 -18.36 -2.10 -27.52
C VAL A 170 -18.24 -1.30 -26.23
N THR A 171 -17.78 -1.94 -25.16
CA THR A 171 -17.51 -1.29 -23.87
C THR A 171 -16.24 -1.84 -23.23
N ILE A 172 -15.57 -0.97 -22.48
CA ILE A 172 -14.45 -1.30 -21.59
C ILE A 172 -14.74 -0.59 -20.28
N ALA A 173 -14.73 -1.32 -19.17
CA ALA A 173 -14.86 -0.76 -17.84
C ALA A 173 -13.75 -1.32 -16.94
N GLU A 174 -13.03 -0.43 -16.24
CA GLU A 174 -12.14 -0.85 -15.16
C GLU A 174 -12.97 -1.32 -13.97
N LYS A 175 -12.54 -2.42 -13.35
CA LYS A 175 -13.08 -2.85 -12.06
C LYS A 175 -12.27 -2.17 -10.97
N PRO A 176 -12.92 -1.49 -10.00
CA PRO A 176 -12.20 -0.88 -8.90
C PRO A 176 -11.39 -1.95 -8.16
N PRO A 177 -10.14 -1.67 -7.78
CA PRO A 177 -9.32 -2.62 -7.05
C PRO A 177 -10.02 -3.00 -5.74
N LEU A 178 -10.04 -4.29 -5.43
CA LEU A 178 -10.37 -4.79 -4.09
C LEU A 178 -9.23 -4.35 -3.16
N SER A 179 -9.42 -3.23 -2.46
CA SER A 179 -8.51 -2.55 -1.53
C SER A 179 -7.26 -1.89 -2.14
N SER A 180 -7.02 -0.65 -1.71
CA SER A 180 -6.00 0.28 -2.23
C SER A 180 -4.82 0.51 -1.28
N ASP A 181 -4.77 -0.19 -0.14
CA ASP A 181 -3.62 -0.12 0.77
C ASP A 181 -2.62 -1.22 0.42
N LEU A 182 -1.73 -0.89 -0.52
CA LEU A 182 -0.53 -1.68 -0.80
C LEU A 182 0.58 -1.31 0.20
N SER A 183 0.32 -1.54 1.49
CA SER A 183 1.34 -1.46 2.53
C SER A 183 1.78 -2.87 2.92
N VAL A 184 3.07 -3.14 2.78
CA VAL A 184 3.70 -4.34 3.35
C VAL A 184 4.32 -3.94 4.67
N TYR A 185 3.88 -4.58 5.75
CA TYR A 185 4.38 -4.35 7.10
C TYR A 185 5.53 -5.31 7.39
N ALA A 186 6.65 -4.79 7.90
CA ALA A 186 7.64 -5.62 8.56
C ALA A 186 7.24 -5.84 10.02
N LEU A 187 7.14 -7.11 10.44
CA LEU A 187 6.97 -7.45 11.85
C LEU A 187 8.34 -7.42 12.54
N GLN A 188 8.39 -6.79 13.71
CA GLN A 188 9.62 -6.54 14.47
C GLN A 188 10.43 -7.80 14.79
N ALA A 189 11.74 -7.72 14.54
CA ALA A 189 12.81 -8.20 15.41
C ALA A 189 14.15 -7.60 14.93
N ALA A 190 15.21 -7.74 15.74
CA ALA A 190 16.60 -7.28 15.53
C ALA A 190 17.31 -7.94 14.32
N THR A 191 16.64 -7.96 13.17
CA THR A 191 16.84 -8.89 12.06
C THR A 191 16.81 -8.17 10.71
N PRO A 192 17.49 -8.72 9.68
CA PRO A 192 17.50 -8.17 8.33
C PRO A 192 16.08 -7.86 7.84
N ILE A 193 15.83 -6.58 7.55
CA ILE A 193 14.55 -6.07 7.08
C ILE A 193 14.50 -6.26 5.56
N ALA A 194 13.63 -7.15 5.10
CA ALA A 194 13.41 -7.39 3.68
C ALA A 194 12.05 -6.79 3.25
N PRO A 195 12.02 -5.82 2.32
CA PRO A 195 10.79 -5.11 1.93
C PRO A 195 9.76 -5.97 1.17
N GLY A 196 10.13 -7.18 0.76
CA GLY A 196 9.29 -8.03 -0.09
C GLY A 196 9.08 -7.46 -1.50
N GLN A 197 8.04 -7.92 -2.19
CA GLN A 197 7.59 -7.37 -3.47
C GLN A 197 6.12 -6.91 -3.35
N LEU A 198 5.80 -5.78 -3.97
CA LEU A 198 4.43 -5.30 -4.11
C LEU A 198 3.83 -5.84 -5.42
N THR A 199 2.66 -6.46 -5.33
CA THR A 199 1.90 -6.91 -6.49
C THR A 199 0.82 -5.90 -6.82
N ILE A 200 0.97 -5.20 -7.94
CA ILE A 200 0.00 -4.23 -8.43
C ILE A 200 -0.87 -4.91 -9.47
N THR A 201 -2.19 -4.83 -9.29
CA THR A 201 -3.17 -5.53 -10.11
C THR A 201 -4.16 -4.55 -10.72
N ALA A 202 -4.52 -4.78 -11.99
CA ALA A 202 -5.64 -4.13 -12.66
C ALA A 202 -6.59 -5.19 -13.23
N GLU A 203 -7.89 -4.90 -13.19
CA GLU A 203 -8.93 -5.76 -13.73
C GLU A 203 -9.87 -4.94 -14.62
N VAL A 204 -10.27 -5.51 -15.76
CA VAL A 204 -11.18 -4.90 -16.72
C VAL A 204 -12.31 -5.85 -17.09
N GLU A 205 -13.50 -5.30 -17.30
CA GLU A 205 -14.60 -5.96 -17.99
C GLU A 205 -14.70 -5.40 -19.41
N VAL A 206 -14.74 -6.28 -20.40
CA VAL A 206 -14.79 -5.89 -21.80
C VAL A 206 -15.92 -6.61 -22.50
N GLN A 207 -16.73 -5.86 -23.25
CA GLN A 207 -17.76 -6.44 -24.11
C GLN A 207 -17.38 -6.30 -25.57
N TYR A 208 -17.38 -7.41 -26.30
CA TYR A 208 -17.16 -7.45 -27.75
C TYR A 208 -18.43 -7.83 -28.48
N ALA A 209 -18.68 -7.20 -29.62
CA ALA A 209 -19.67 -7.69 -30.57
C ALA A 209 -19.10 -8.90 -31.33
N TYR A 210 -19.96 -9.87 -31.64
CA TYR A 210 -19.58 -11.00 -32.48
C TYR A 210 -20.71 -11.41 -33.43
N ALA A 211 -20.36 -12.11 -34.51
CA ALA A 211 -21.28 -12.70 -35.47
C ALA A 211 -21.05 -14.22 -35.61
N ALA A 212 -22.11 -14.95 -35.97
CA ALA A 212 -22.00 -16.35 -36.33
C ALA A 212 -21.21 -16.48 -37.65
N PRO A 213 -20.49 -17.60 -37.88
CA PRO A 213 -19.85 -17.84 -39.16
C PRO A 213 -20.91 -17.82 -40.27
N HIS A 214 -20.58 -17.22 -41.41
CA HIS A 214 -21.47 -17.22 -42.58
C HIS A 214 -21.92 -18.64 -42.89
N GLN A 215 -23.22 -18.93 -42.76
CA GLN A 215 -23.81 -20.14 -43.33
C GLN A 215 -23.62 -20.04 -44.85
N ARG A 216 -22.69 -20.82 -45.39
CA ARG A 216 -22.70 -21.15 -46.83
C ARG A 216 -23.95 -21.98 -47.06
N ILE A 217 -24.91 -21.39 -47.78
CA ILE A 217 -26.08 -22.08 -48.35
C ILE A 217 -25.59 -22.94 -49.51
#